data_AF-A0A6J8E6Y7-F1
#
_entry.id   AF-A0A6J8E6Y7-F1
#
_cell.length_a   1.000
_cell.length_b   1.000
_cell.length_c   1.000
_cell.angle_alpha   90.00
_cell.angle_beta   90.00
_cell.angle_gamma   90.00
#
_symmetry.space_group_name_H-M   'P 1'
#
loop_
_entity.id
_entity.type
_entity.pdbx_description
1 polymer ?
#
loop_
_entity_poly.entity_id
_entity_poly.type
_entity_poly.pdbx_seq_one_letter_code
_entity_poly.pdbx_strand_id
1 'polypeptide(L)'
;MKIDTDAEYGKFFTTVEEMLTKLEEFGQLVELVRSDTAICMNDAMPLIQNKCNEMQSCFDKIDKLEKFVLLVKDNVSIMETELVKAEDQMGSFSGLKKMLSSFVSPKRMQTKVTKQADYEVPNIFKTEDYLQTKHSTDIKEEPNKDNTQKVLMLQIKLDLCIYV
;
A
#
# COMPACT_ATOMS: atom_id res chain seq x y z
N MET A 1 -5.05 54.71 65.60
CA MET A 1 -5.01 54.13 64.25
C MET A 1 -6.45 54.11 63.75
N LYS A 2 -6.81 54.94 62.76
CA LYS A 2 -8.20 55.02 62.26
C LYS A 2 -8.24 54.15 61.01
N ILE A 3 -8.85 52.99 61.10
CA ILE A 3 -9.02 52.09 59.96
C ILE A 3 -10.13 52.68 59.10
N ASP A 4 -9.81 52.98 57.83
CA ASP A 4 -10.78 53.46 56.86
C ASP A 4 -11.57 52.26 56.33
N THR A 5 -12.73 52.02 56.94
CA THR A 5 -13.58 50.86 56.67
C THR A 5 -14.18 50.91 55.26
N ASP A 6 -14.41 52.10 54.71
CA ASP A 6 -15.03 52.27 53.39
C ASP A 6 -14.04 51.93 52.27
N ALA A 7 -12.77 52.33 52.43
CA ALA A 7 -11.71 51.98 51.49
C ALA A 7 -11.43 50.46 51.44
N GLU A 8 -11.45 49.79 52.60
CA GLU A 8 -11.28 48.34 52.67
C GLU A 8 -12.49 47.59 52.10
N TYR A 9 -13.70 48.09 52.32
CA TYR A 9 -14.91 47.52 51.72
C TYR A 9 -14.85 47.64 50.19
N GLY A 10 -14.46 48.79 49.64
CA GLY A 10 -14.30 48.96 48.18
C GLY A 10 -13.33 47.96 47.55
N LYS A 11 -12.15 47.76 48.16
CA LYS A 11 -11.16 46.77 47.68
C LYS A 11 -11.71 45.34 47.68
N PHE A 12 -12.51 45.00 48.69
CA PHE A 12 -13.15 43.69 48.76
C PHE A 12 -14.12 43.47 47.58
N PHE A 13 -15.00 44.43 47.30
CA PHE A 13 -15.92 44.31 46.15
C PHE A 13 -15.20 44.24 44.82
N THR A 14 -14.16 45.05 44.60
CA THR A 14 -13.34 44.97 43.39
C THR A 14 -12.70 43.58 43.24
N THR A 15 -12.16 43.02 44.32
CA THR A 15 -11.58 41.67 44.30
C THR A 15 -12.63 40.61 43.95
N VAL A 16 -13.83 40.71 44.52
CA VAL A 16 -14.93 39.78 44.22
C VAL A 16 -15.34 39.87 42.75
N GLU A 17 -15.49 41.08 42.20
CA GLU A 17 -15.84 41.27 40.78
C GLU A 17 -14.75 40.73 39.83
N GLU A 18 -13.47 40.95 40.15
CA GLU A 18 -12.36 40.35 39.40
C GLU A 18 -12.40 38.82 39.44
N MET A 19 -12.72 38.23 40.59
CA MET A 19 -12.85 36.77 40.72
C MET A 19 -14.04 36.22 39.96
N LEU A 20 -15.18 36.92 39.95
CA LEU A 20 -16.36 36.53 39.18
C LEU A 20 -16.08 36.59 37.67
N THR A 21 -15.39 37.64 37.21
CA THR A 21 -14.94 37.76 35.81
C THR A 21 -14.04 36.60 35.41
N LYS A 22 -13.03 36.27 36.24
CA LYS A 22 -12.12 35.14 35.98
C LYS A 22 -12.84 33.79 35.95
N LEU A 23 -13.89 33.61 36.77
CA LEU A 23 -14.69 32.40 36.77
C LEU A 23 -15.50 32.26 35.47
N GLU A 24 -16.04 33.36 34.95
CA GLU A 24 -16.72 33.38 33.66
C GLU A 24 -15.76 33.05 32.51
N GLU A 25 -14.58 33.66 32.49
CA GLU A 25 -13.53 33.36 31.51
C GLU A 25 -13.11 31.88 31.58
N PHE A 26 -12.92 31.34 32.78
CA PHE A 26 -12.61 29.92 32.95
C PHE A 26 -13.73 29.03 32.39
N GLY A 27 -15.00 29.40 32.62
CA GLY A 27 -16.14 28.71 32.02
C GLY A 27 -16.10 28.69 30.49
N GLN A 28 -15.75 29.81 29.87
CA GLN A 28 -15.58 29.90 28.42
C GLN A 28 -14.43 29.02 27.90
N LEU A 29 -13.31 28.96 28.61
CA LEU A 29 -12.18 28.10 28.26
C LEU A 29 -12.54 26.61 28.37
N VAL A 30 -13.27 26.21 29.41
CA VAL A 30 -13.76 24.83 29.56
C VAL A 30 -14.68 24.46 28.39
N GLU A 31 -15.56 25.36 28.01
CA GLU A 31 -16.48 25.15 26.90
C GLU A 31 -15.75 25.03 25.55
N LEU A 32 -14.71 25.84 25.33
CA LEU A 32 -13.84 25.73 24.16
C LEU A 32 -13.15 24.36 24.11
N VAL A 33 -12.51 23.93 25.20
CA VAL A 33 -11.86 22.60 25.28
C VAL A 33 -12.86 21.49 25.02
N ARG A 34 -14.08 21.60 25.55
CA ARG A 34 -15.15 20.63 25.35
C ARG A 34 -15.56 20.55 23.87
N SER A 35 -15.73 21.70 23.23
CA SER A 35 -16.06 21.79 21.80
C SER A 35 -14.95 21.20 20.93
N ASP A 36 -13.70 21.59 21.17
CA ASP A 36 -12.54 21.09 20.41
C ASP A 36 -12.36 19.58 20.58
N THR A 37 -12.57 19.08 21.80
CA THR A 37 -12.55 17.64 22.06
C THR A 37 -13.65 16.92 21.27
N ALA A 38 -14.85 17.49 21.20
CA ALA A 38 -15.95 16.91 20.42
C ALA A 38 -15.62 16.88 18.92
N ILE A 39 -15.03 17.93 18.35
CA ILE A 39 -14.59 17.96 16.95
C ILE A 39 -13.51 16.90 16.71
N CYS A 40 -12.51 16.82 17.60
CA CYS A 40 -11.43 15.84 17.49
C CYS A 40 -11.97 14.41 17.49
N MET A 41 -12.85 14.09 18.44
CA MET A 41 -13.37 12.73 18.65
C MET A 41 -14.42 12.32 17.62
N ASN A 42 -15.29 13.24 17.21
CA ASN A 42 -16.41 12.90 16.34
C ASN A 42 -16.09 13.07 14.85
N ASP A 43 -15.15 13.96 14.50
CA ASP A 43 -14.87 14.27 13.09
C ASP A 43 -13.43 13.90 12.71
N ALA A 44 -12.43 14.48 13.40
CA ALA A 44 -11.04 14.36 12.97
C ALA A 44 -10.50 12.93 13.10
N MET A 45 -10.70 12.30 14.25
CA MET A 45 -10.19 10.96 14.53
C MET A 45 -10.83 9.88 13.64
N PRO A 46 -12.17 9.85 13.44
CA PRO A 46 -12.78 8.93 12.49
C PRO A 46 -12.31 9.15 11.05
N LEU A 47 -12.11 10.41 10.63
CA LEU A 47 -11.59 10.72 9.31
C LEU A 47 -10.18 10.17 9.11
N ILE A 48 -9.29 10.38 10.09
CA ILE A 48 -7.92 9.84 10.07
C ILE A 48 -7.97 8.31 10.02
N GLN A 49 -8.79 7.68 10.87
CA GLN A 49 -8.94 6.23 10.89
C GLN A 49 -9.41 5.69 9.53
N ASN A 50 -10.39 6.34 8.90
CA ASN A 50 -10.85 5.95 7.58
C ASN A 50 -9.73 6.06 6.53
N LYS A 51 -8.92 7.12 6.59
CA LYS A 51 -7.76 7.28 5.68
C LYS A 51 -6.67 6.25 5.93
N CYS A 52 -6.41 5.88 7.18
CA CYS A 52 -5.50 4.78 7.50
C CYS A 52 -6.01 3.44 6.93
N ASN A 53 -7.31 3.18 6.99
CA ASN A 53 -7.91 1.98 6.41
C ASN A 53 -7.81 1.95 4.88
N GLU A 54 -8.06 3.08 4.21
CA GLU A 54 -7.84 3.23 2.76
C GLU A 54 -6.39 2.94 2.39
N MET A 55 -5.44 3.48 3.17
CA MET A 55 -4.00 3.26 2.96
C MET A 55 -3.62 1.78 3.18
N GLN A 56 -4.16 1.13 4.21
CA GLN A 56 -3.94 -0.29 4.44
C GLN A 56 -4.42 -1.14 3.25
N SER A 57 -5.58 -0.82 2.67
CA SER A 57 -6.05 -1.49 1.47
C SER A 57 -5.11 -1.31 0.27
N CYS A 58 -4.37 -0.21 0.19
CA CYS A 58 -3.36 0.00 -0.85
C CYS A 58 -2.12 -0.85 -0.59
N PHE A 59 -1.64 -0.92 0.66
CA PHE A 59 -0.54 -1.80 1.03
C PHE A 59 -0.85 -3.26 0.75
N ASP A 60 -2.07 -3.73 1.06
CA ASP A 60 -2.48 -5.10 0.75
C ASP A 60 -2.45 -5.41 -0.76
N LYS A 61 -2.71 -4.41 -1.62
CA LYS A 61 -2.60 -4.56 -3.09
C LYS A 61 -1.14 -4.62 -3.52
N ILE A 62 -0.27 -3.79 -2.92
CA ILE A 62 1.17 -3.79 -3.16
C ILE A 62 1.77 -5.15 -2.78
N ASP A 63 1.44 -5.68 -1.59
CA ASP A 63 1.94 -6.97 -1.11
C ASP A 63 1.50 -8.13 -2.02
N LYS A 64 0.26 -8.09 -2.55
CA LYS A 64 -0.23 -9.08 -3.51
C LYS A 64 0.53 -8.99 -4.83
N LEU A 65 0.79 -7.77 -5.30
CA LEU A 65 1.57 -7.55 -6.52
C LEU A 65 3.01 -8.05 -6.34
N GLU A 66 3.64 -7.77 -5.21
CA GLU A 66 4.99 -8.25 -4.91
C GLU A 66 5.07 -9.78 -4.96
N LYS A 67 4.14 -10.47 -4.30
CA LYS A 67 4.04 -11.94 -4.35
C LYS A 67 3.85 -12.46 -5.77
N PHE A 68 3.03 -11.79 -6.57
CA PHE A 68 2.82 -12.16 -7.96
C PHE A 68 4.11 -11.99 -8.79
N VAL A 69 4.83 -10.89 -8.63
CA VAL A 69 6.12 -10.65 -9.32
C VAL A 69 7.15 -11.71 -8.93
N LEU A 70 7.22 -12.08 -7.65
CA LEU A 70 8.09 -13.16 -7.19
C LEU A 70 7.74 -14.50 -7.84
N LEU A 71 6.44 -14.83 -7.92
CA LEU A 71 5.98 -16.03 -8.61
C LEU A 71 6.38 -16.03 -10.10
N VAL A 72 6.20 -14.90 -10.79
CA VAL A 72 6.59 -14.77 -12.21
C VAL A 72 8.09 -15.00 -12.37
N LYS A 73 8.90 -14.37 -11.51
CA LYS A 73 10.37 -14.53 -11.50
C LYS A 73 10.78 -15.99 -11.35
N ASP A 74 10.20 -16.71 -10.39
CA ASP A 74 10.53 -18.11 -10.14
C ASP A 74 10.18 -18.99 -11.35
N ASN A 75 9.00 -18.76 -11.97
CA ASN A 75 8.59 -19.49 -13.16
C ASN A 75 9.48 -19.21 -14.38
N VAL A 76 9.90 -17.96 -14.59
CA VAL A 76 10.84 -17.61 -15.67
C VAL A 76 12.19 -18.30 -15.44
N SER A 77 12.68 -18.33 -14.20
CA SER A 77 13.94 -19.02 -13.87
C SER A 77 13.88 -20.53 -14.12
N ILE A 78 12.74 -21.18 -13.81
CA ILE A 78 12.51 -22.58 -14.15
C ILE A 78 12.53 -22.78 -15.66
N MET A 79 11.82 -21.92 -16.39
CA MET A 79 11.75 -22.00 -17.86
C MET A 79 13.12 -21.81 -18.51
N GLU A 80 13.92 -20.84 -18.05
CA GLU A 80 15.30 -20.63 -18.50
C GLU A 80 16.17 -21.87 -18.24
N THR A 81 16.05 -22.48 -17.07
CA THR A 81 16.81 -23.68 -16.71
C THR A 81 16.46 -24.87 -17.61
N GLU A 82 15.18 -25.10 -17.87
CA GLU A 82 14.73 -26.17 -18.77
C GLU A 82 15.12 -25.90 -20.22
N LEU A 83 15.11 -24.64 -20.65
CA LEU A 83 15.56 -24.23 -21.99
C LEU A 83 17.06 -24.53 -22.17
N VAL A 84 17.90 -24.15 -21.21
CA VAL A 84 19.34 -24.47 -21.23
C VAL A 84 19.57 -25.98 -21.29
N LYS A 85 18.85 -26.77 -20.47
CA LYS A 85 18.94 -28.24 -20.51
C LYS A 85 18.56 -28.82 -21.89
N ALA A 86 17.52 -28.28 -22.52
CA ALA A 86 17.10 -28.71 -23.84
C ALA A 86 18.12 -28.34 -24.93
N GLU A 87 18.69 -27.13 -24.87
CA GLU A 87 19.75 -26.67 -25.76
C GLU A 87 21.01 -27.53 -25.64
N ASP A 88 21.44 -27.86 -24.42
CA ASP A 88 22.58 -28.74 -24.18
C ASP A 88 22.36 -30.14 -24.74
N GLN A 89 21.17 -30.71 -24.55
CA GLN A 89 20.81 -32.02 -25.09
C GLN A 89 20.77 -32.01 -26.63
N MET A 90 20.23 -30.95 -27.25
CA MET A 90 20.15 -30.82 -28.70
C MET A 90 21.51 -30.51 -29.35
N GLY A 91 22.32 -29.65 -28.74
CA GLY A 91 23.68 -29.31 -29.16
C GLY A 91 24.62 -30.52 -29.05
N SER A 92 24.53 -31.27 -27.95
CA SER A 92 25.23 -32.53 -27.76
C SER A 92 24.80 -33.59 -28.79
N PHE A 93 23.51 -33.67 -29.12
CA PHE A 93 23.00 -34.60 -30.13
C PHE A 93 23.52 -34.29 -31.55
N SER A 94 23.75 -33.02 -31.88
CA SER A 94 24.35 -32.61 -33.16
C SER A 94 25.85 -32.92 -33.24
N GLY A 95 26.58 -32.80 -32.12
CA GLY A 95 27.97 -33.24 -31.98
C GLY A 95 28.13 -34.76 -32.09
N LEU A 96 27.24 -35.53 -31.47
CA LEU A 96 27.23 -36.99 -31.54
C LEU A 96 26.83 -37.51 -32.94
N LYS A 97 25.92 -36.83 -33.65
CA LYS A 97 25.62 -37.15 -35.06
C LYS A 97 26.84 -36.98 -35.97
N LYS A 98 27.64 -35.92 -35.78
CA LYS A 98 28.89 -35.73 -36.54
C LYS A 98 29.95 -36.77 -36.21
N MET A 99 30.01 -37.24 -34.97
CA MET A 99 30.99 -38.26 -34.55
C MET A 99 30.60 -39.67 -35.03
N LEU A 100 29.31 -39.97 -35.16
CA LEU A 100 28.80 -41.24 -35.69
C LEU A 100 28.74 -41.28 -37.22
N SER A 101 28.74 -40.15 -37.92
CA SER A 101 28.78 -40.12 -39.40
C SER A 101 30.15 -40.42 -40.00
N SER A 102 31.23 -40.39 -39.21
CA SER A 102 32.60 -40.66 -39.70
C SER A 102 33.03 -42.13 -39.59
N PHE A 103 32.24 -42.99 -38.97
CA PHE A 103 32.47 -44.43 -38.93
C PHE A 103 31.12 -45.14 -39.05
N VAL A 104 30.78 -45.65 -40.25
CA VAL A 104 30.06 -46.92 -40.48
C VAL A 104 29.58 -47.00 -41.95
N SER A 105 30.07 -48.04 -42.64
CA SER A 105 29.58 -48.54 -43.92
C SER A 105 28.14 -49.09 -43.81
N PRO A 106 27.34 -49.16 -44.90
CA PRO A 106 25.92 -49.39 -44.80
C PRO A 106 25.60 -50.88 -44.62
N LYS A 107 24.93 -51.25 -43.52
CA LYS A 107 24.11 -52.48 -43.46
C LYS A 107 22.89 -52.31 -42.55
N ARG A 108 21.73 -52.42 -43.20
CA ARG A 108 20.43 -52.98 -42.79
C ARG A 108 19.82 -52.59 -41.43
N MET A 109 18.74 -51.80 -41.56
CA MET A 109 17.56 -51.63 -40.68
C MET A 109 17.52 -52.42 -39.35
N GLN A 110 17.50 -51.67 -38.25
CA GLN A 110 16.51 -51.83 -37.19
C GLN A 110 16.10 -50.44 -36.70
N THR A 111 14.83 -50.10 -36.89
CA THR A 111 14.18 -48.93 -36.30
C THR A 111 14.11 -49.12 -34.79
N LYS A 112 15.14 -48.67 -34.07
CA LYS A 112 15.01 -48.40 -32.63
C LYS A 112 14.31 -47.05 -32.50
N VAL A 113 13.10 -47.09 -31.98
CA VAL A 113 12.37 -45.91 -31.49
C VAL A 113 13.29 -45.23 -30.49
N THR A 114 13.85 -44.09 -30.89
CA THR A 114 14.54 -43.17 -29.99
C THR A 114 13.51 -42.81 -28.92
N LYS A 115 13.74 -43.23 -27.67
CA LYS A 115 12.99 -42.71 -26.53
C LYS A 115 13.20 -41.20 -26.55
N GLN A 116 12.20 -40.45 -27.02
CA GLN A 116 12.10 -39.04 -26.68
C GLN A 116 12.19 -39.00 -25.15
N ALA A 117 13.09 -38.19 -24.61
CA ALA A 117 13.03 -37.86 -23.19
C ALA A 117 11.59 -37.42 -22.93
N ASP A 118 10.90 -38.09 -22.01
CA ASP A 118 9.52 -37.76 -21.66
C ASP A 118 9.52 -36.31 -21.18
N TYR A 119 9.15 -35.41 -22.09
CA TYR A 119 9.06 -33.99 -21.80
C TYR A 119 7.83 -33.78 -20.91
N GLU A 120 8.07 -33.52 -19.64
CA GLU A 120 7.02 -33.12 -18.71
C GLU A 120 6.89 -31.60 -18.77
N VAL A 121 5.69 -31.13 -19.15
CA VAL A 121 5.38 -29.70 -19.24
C VAL A 121 5.57 -29.07 -17.86
N PRO A 122 6.44 -28.05 -17.72
CA PRO A 122 6.58 -27.34 -16.45
C PRO A 122 5.26 -26.67 -16.08
N ASN A 123 4.85 -26.82 -14.83
CA ASN A 123 3.65 -26.16 -14.31
C ASN A 123 3.93 -24.66 -14.13
N ILE A 124 3.68 -23.87 -15.18
CA ILE A 124 3.80 -22.41 -15.16
C ILE A 124 2.54 -21.77 -14.56
N PHE A 125 2.72 -20.68 -13.83
CA PHE A 125 1.61 -19.90 -13.31
C PHE A 125 0.72 -19.36 -14.45
N LYS A 126 -0.59 -19.33 -14.21
CA LYS A 126 -1.55 -18.68 -15.12
C LYS A 126 -1.92 -17.32 -14.57
N THR A 127 -1.77 -16.28 -15.40
CA THR A 127 -2.08 -14.90 -15.01
C THR A 127 -3.55 -14.71 -14.56
N GLU A 128 -4.46 -15.46 -15.16
CA GLU A 128 -5.90 -15.50 -14.86
C GLU A 128 -6.23 -15.96 -13.43
N ASP A 129 -5.38 -16.80 -12.83
CA ASP A 129 -5.60 -17.30 -11.46
C ASP A 129 -5.31 -16.22 -10.39
N TYR A 130 -4.59 -15.15 -10.75
CA TYR A 130 -4.12 -14.11 -9.83
C TYR A 130 -4.72 -12.73 -10.12
N LEU A 131 -5.05 -12.43 -11.38
CA LEU A 131 -5.73 -11.20 -11.77
C LEU A 131 -7.25 -11.45 -11.85
N GLN A 132 -7.94 -11.35 -10.72
CA GLN A 132 -9.41 -11.30 -10.74
C GLN A 132 -9.86 -10.02 -11.44
N THR A 133 -10.30 -10.14 -12.69
CA THR A 133 -10.99 -9.11 -13.47
C THR A 133 -12.38 -8.84 -12.89
N LYS A 134 -12.44 -8.29 -11.67
CA LYS A 134 -13.64 -7.58 -11.23
C LYS A 134 -13.68 -6.26 -11.98
N HIS A 135 -14.20 -6.30 -13.20
CA HIS A 135 -14.70 -5.13 -13.91
C HIS A 135 -15.87 -4.59 -13.09
N SER A 136 -15.60 -3.84 -12.02
CA SER A 136 -16.58 -2.96 -11.42
C SER A 136 -16.77 -1.80 -12.39
N THR A 137 -17.64 -2.01 -13.37
CA THR A 137 -18.21 -0.97 -14.21
C THR A 137 -19.07 -0.06 -13.34
N ASP A 138 -18.44 0.91 -12.69
CA ASP A 138 -19.07 2.19 -12.31
C ASP A 138 -17.96 3.17 -11.92
N ILE A 139 -17.28 3.72 -12.92
CA ILE A 139 -16.63 5.02 -12.78
C ILE A 139 -17.35 5.96 -13.73
N LYS A 140 -18.34 6.68 -13.20
CA LYS A 140 -18.74 7.97 -13.75
C LYS A 140 -17.76 9.00 -13.18
N GLU A 141 -16.76 9.37 -13.97
CA GLU A 141 -15.96 10.56 -13.70
C GLU A 141 -16.82 11.80 -13.98
N GLU A 142 -17.33 12.41 -12.91
CA GLU A 142 -17.71 13.82 -12.87
C GLU A 142 -16.60 14.55 -12.10
N PRO A 143 -16.02 15.65 -12.63
CA PRO A 143 -14.93 16.35 -11.95
C PRO A 143 -15.50 17.12 -10.75
N ASN A 144 -15.56 16.46 -9.60
CA ASN A 144 -16.03 17.08 -8.36
C ASN A 144 -14.96 18.06 -7.83
N LYS A 145 -15.24 19.37 -7.98
CA LYS A 145 -14.41 20.49 -7.50
C LYS A 145 -14.05 20.40 -6.00
N ASP A 146 -14.81 19.63 -5.22
CA ASP A 146 -14.55 19.32 -3.81
C ASP A 146 -13.24 18.52 -3.61
N ASN A 147 -12.90 17.64 -4.55
CA ASN A 147 -11.72 16.79 -4.44
C ASN A 147 -10.42 17.59 -4.65
N THR A 148 -10.42 18.56 -5.56
CA THR A 148 -9.26 19.44 -5.81
C THR A 148 -8.98 20.33 -4.59
N GLN A 149 -10.03 20.85 -3.95
CA GLN A 149 -9.94 21.63 -2.71
C GLN A 149 -9.38 20.79 -1.55
N LYS A 150 -9.84 19.54 -1.42
CA LYS A 150 -9.34 18.60 -0.39
C LYS A 150 -7.88 18.21 -0.60
N VAL A 151 -7.45 18.00 -1.84
CA VAL A 151 -6.05 17.71 -2.18
C VAL A 151 -5.15 18.91 -1.86
N LEU A 152 -5.58 20.12 -2.20
CA LEU A 152 -4.86 21.36 -1.82
C LEU A 152 -4.76 21.52 -0.29
N MET A 153 -5.82 21.21 0.45
CA MET A 153 -5.80 21.29 1.91
C MET A 153 -4.89 20.23 2.56
N LEU A 154 -4.85 19.01 2.01
CA LEU A 154 -3.95 17.95 2.46
C LEU A 154 -2.49 18.28 2.17
N GLN A 155 -2.20 18.87 1.01
CA GLN A 155 -0.85 19.32 0.65
C GLN A 155 -0.36 20.41 1.61
N ILE A 156 -1.20 21.43 1.88
CA ILE A 156 -0.88 22.51 2.84
C ILE A 156 -0.64 21.95 4.26
N LYS A 157 -1.40 20.93 4.68
CA LYS A 157 -1.22 20.31 6.00
C LYS A 157 0.06 19.47 6.09
N LEU A 158 0.43 18.74 5.04
CA LEU A 158 1.71 18.02 5.00
C LEU A 158 2.90 19.00 5.01
N ASP A 159 2.81 20.09 4.25
CA ASP A 159 3.89 21.08 4.17
C ASP A 159 4.11 21.80 5.51
N LEU A 160 3.06 22.01 6.33
CA LEU A 160 3.20 22.52 7.70
C LEU A 160 3.83 21.50 8.67
N CYS A 161 3.56 20.22 8.51
CA CYS A 161 4.11 19.17 9.39
C CYS A 161 5.60 18.89 9.14
N ILE A 162 6.14 19.25 7.98
CA ILE A 162 7.57 19.08 7.66
C ILE A 162 8.40 20.28 8.16
N TYR A 163 7.76 21.40 8.53
CA TYR A 163 8.43 22.64 8.94
C TYR A 163 8.48 22.89 10.46
N VAL A 164 8.05 21.91 11.28
CA VAL A 164 8.18 21.88 12.75
C VAL A 164 9.11 20.74 13.14
#